data_AF-A0A967I3Q3-F1
#
_entry.id   AF-A0A967I3Q3-F1
#
_cell.length_a   1.000
_cell.length_b   1.000
_cell.length_c   1.000
_cell.angle_alpha   90.00
_cell.angle_beta   90.00
_cell.angle_gamma   90.00
#
_symmetry.space_group_name_H-M   'P 1'
#
loop_
_entity.id
_entity.type
_entity.pdbx_description
1 polymer ?
#
loop_
_entity_poly.entity_id
_entity_poly.type
_entity_poly.pdbx_seq_one_letter_code
_entity_poly.pdbx_strand_id
1 'polypeptide(L)'
;MIYTQSPLAIGLFVTFVLFVLGLSFYLARRTTSSEGYYAAGGNIHWFTNGIAFAGDYLSAASFLGICGMIATAGYDGWMYSIGYLAGWMVALFLVAEPMKRLGKYTFTDALDSKFNSKSIQLMAAISTLVVSVFYLIPQMVGAGVLVQPLLGLPHWVGVCIVGVVVTIIVATAGMASTTYVQFFKGALLLIFTTVVVVGVLVRGLSTEPNQGGNREYHDFKSMAATVTSDGTLMPADADYSAATDWKATEYGQAGFVKLTKDGVESIWQVKETDAGLQLEEALFVKTL
;
A
#
# COMPACT_ATOMS: atom_id res chain seq x y z
N MET A 1 -19.51 -6.06 -3.97
CA MET A 1 -18.32 -5.19 -4.11
C MET A 1 -18.62 -3.88 -3.42
N ILE A 2 -17.82 -3.45 -2.44
CA ILE A 2 -18.05 -2.26 -1.60
C ILE A 2 -17.40 -1.00 -2.23
N TYR A 3 -17.13 -1.02 -3.53
CA TYR A 3 -16.37 0.04 -4.20
C TYR A 3 -17.24 0.71 -5.27
N THR A 4 -17.59 1.97 -5.04
CA THR A 4 -18.14 2.85 -6.06
C THR A 4 -16.99 3.46 -6.86
N GLN A 5 -16.85 3.04 -8.12
CA GLN A 5 -15.77 3.49 -8.99
C GLN A 5 -15.97 4.96 -9.36
N SER A 6 -14.99 5.81 -9.05
CA SER A 6 -15.04 7.23 -9.37
C SER A 6 -14.51 7.48 -10.80
N PRO A 7 -15.33 7.99 -11.74
CA PRO A 7 -14.87 8.28 -13.11
C PRO A 7 -13.69 9.26 -13.12
N LEU A 8 -13.66 10.19 -12.15
CA LEU A 8 -12.56 11.14 -12.00
C LEU A 8 -11.26 10.43 -11.61
N ALA A 9 -11.31 9.49 -10.66
CA ALA A 9 -10.13 8.74 -10.24
C ALA A 9 -9.56 7.88 -11.38
N ILE A 10 -10.44 7.23 -12.15
CA ILE A 10 -10.06 6.47 -13.34
C ILE A 10 -9.43 7.39 -14.39
N GLY A 11 -10.05 8.55 -14.66
CA GLY A 11 -9.54 9.52 -15.63
C GLY A 11 -8.14 10.04 -15.26
N LEU A 12 -7.91 10.37 -13.97
CA LEU A 12 -6.60 10.77 -13.48
C LEU A 12 -5.56 9.66 -13.61
N PHE A 13 -5.92 8.43 -13.25
CA PHE A 13 -5.04 7.27 -13.36
C PHE A 13 -4.62 7.02 -14.82
N VAL A 14 -5.56 6.95 -15.75
CA VAL A 14 -5.28 6.73 -17.17
C VAL A 14 -4.42 7.85 -17.74
N THR A 15 -4.75 9.11 -17.42
CA THR A 15 -3.97 10.27 -17.87
C THR A 15 -2.53 10.19 -17.37
N PHE A 16 -2.33 9.84 -16.11
CA PHE A 16 -1.00 9.70 -15.53
C PHE A 16 -0.20 8.54 -16.13
N VAL A 17 -0.84 7.38 -16.33
CA VAL A 17 -0.21 6.23 -16.98
C VAL A 17 0.22 6.58 -18.41
N LEU A 18 -0.64 7.25 -19.18
CA LEU A 18 -0.31 7.70 -20.54
C LEU A 18 0.82 8.74 -20.55
N PHE A 19 0.84 9.67 -19.59
CA PHE A 19 1.93 10.63 -19.42
C PHE A 19 3.27 9.91 -19.16
N VAL A 20 3.30 8.98 -18.22
CA VAL A 20 4.49 8.20 -17.88
C VAL A 20 4.97 7.36 -19.06
N LEU A 21 4.05 6.69 -19.77
CA LEU A 21 4.35 5.92 -20.97
C LEU A 21 4.93 6.82 -22.07
N GLY A 22 4.28 7.96 -22.36
CA GLY A 22 4.71 8.91 -23.38
C GLY A 22 6.10 9.49 -23.08
N LEU A 23 6.34 9.89 -21.82
CA LEU A 23 7.64 10.37 -21.37
C LEU A 23 8.70 9.27 -21.50
N SER A 24 8.35 8.04 -21.11
CA SER A 24 9.28 6.92 -21.15
C SER A 24 9.73 6.61 -22.58
N PHE A 25 8.79 6.47 -23.50
CA PHE A 25 9.11 6.22 -24.92
C PHE A 25 9.88 7.38 -25.56
N TYR A 26 9.54 8.62 -25.21
CA TYR A 26 10.25 9.79 -25.72
C TYR A 26 11.73 9.81 -25.30
N LEU A 27 12.02 9.50 -24.04
CA LEU A 27 13.39 9.46 -23.50
C LEU A 27 14.15 8.20 -23.93
N ALA A 28 13.47 7.07 -24.04
CA ALA A 28 14.05 5.81 -24.50
C ALA A 28 14.67 5.94 -25.90
N ARG A 29 13.98 6.63 -26.82
CA ARG A 29 14.45 6.84 -28.21
C ARG A 29 15.74 7.65 -28.33
N ARG A 30 16.19 8.29 -27.25
CA ARG A 30 17.43 9.09 -27.22
C ARG A 30 18.64 8.33 -26.69
N THR A 31 18.46 7.08 -26.25
CA THR A 31 19.51 6.27 -25.65
C THR A 31 19.99 5.20 -26.62
N THR A 32 21.22 5.29 -27.12
CA THR A 32 21.77 4.33 -28.11
C THR A 32 23.03 3.58 -27.63
N SER A 33 23.58 3.93 -26.47
CA SER A 33 24.79 3.29 -25.90
C SER A 33 24.48 2.54 -24.59
N SER A 34 25.32 1.55 -24.25
CA SER A 34 25.22 0.80 -22.98
C SER A 34 25.40 1.69 -21.75
N GLU A 35 26.31 2.68 -21.81
CA GLU A 35 26.48 3.69 -20.77
C GLU A 35 25.24 4.59 -20.63
N GLY A 36 24.61 4.96 -21.75
CA GLY A 36 23.33 5.66 -21.75
C GLY A 36 22.22 4.81 -21.14
N TYR A 37 22.21 3.51 -21.41
CA TYR A 37 21.20 2.59 -20.91
C TYR A 37 21.34 2.29 -19.41
N TYR A 38 22.57 2.11 -18.91
CA TYR A 38 22.82 1.71 -17.51
C TYR A 38 23.26 2.83 -16.58
N ALA A 39 23.65 4.00 -17.08
CA ALA A 39 24.14 5.10 -16.23
C ALA A 39 23.65 6.48 -16.69
N ALA A 40 22.82 6.55 -17.75
CA ALA A 40 22.40 7.80 -18.38
C ALA A 40 23.58 8.74 -18.74
N GLY A 41 24.78 8.18 -18.98
CA GLY A 41 26.00 8.94 -19.19
C GLY A 41 26.43 9.83 -18.01
N GLY A 42 25.94 9.57 -16.80
CA GLY A 42 26.26 10.35 -15.60
C GLY A 42 25.69 11.78 -15.57
N ASN A 43 24.82 12.13 -16.52
CA ASN A 43 24.35 13.51 -16.73
C ASN A 43 23.09 13.89 -15.94
N ILE A 44 22.56 13.00 -15.11
CA ILE A 44 21.35 13.29 -14.32
C ILE A 44 21.73 14.17 -13.13
N HIS A 45 21.05 15.31 -13.00
CA HIS A 45 21.26 16.22 -11.88
C HIS A 45 20.97 15.53 -10.53
N TRP A 46 21.82 15.77 -9.53
CA TRP A 46 21.77 15.07 -8.24
C TRP A 46 20.40 15.17 -7.55
N PHE A 47 19.72 16.31 -7.68
CA PHE A 47 18.40 16.54 -7.08
C PHE A 47 17.32 15.68 -7.74
N THR A 48 17.35 15.58 -9.07
CA THR A 48 16.44 14.73 -9.85
C THR A 48 16.64 13.27 -9.47
N ASN A 49 17.90 12.83 -9.43
CA ASN A 49 18.22 11.47 -9.04
C ASN A 49 17.84 11.18 -7.58
N GLY A 50 18.06 12.14 -6.67
CA GLY A 50 17.71 12.02 -5.26
C GLY A 50 16.22 11.82 -5.02
N ILE A 51 15.36 12.62 -5.68
CA ILE A 51 13.91 12.46 -5.59
C ILE A 51 13.46 11.15 -6.25
N ALA A 52 14.06 10.76 -7.38
CA ALA A 52 13.77 9.48 -8.01
C ALA A 52 14.07 8.30 -7.07
N PHE A 53 15.25 8.29 -6.44
CA PHE A 53 15.65 7.28 -5.45
C PHE A 53 14.74 7.29 -4.23
N ALA A 54 14.39 8.47 -3.69
CA ALA A 54 13.47 8.57 -2.56
C ALA A 54 12.08 8.05 -2.92
N GLY A 55 11.58 8.35 -4.12
CA GLY A 55 10.30 7.86 -4.63
C GLY A 55 10.27 6.34 -4.79
N ASP A 56 11.36 5.75 -5.32
CA ASP A 56 11.50 4.30 -5.43
C ASP A 56 11.62 3.62 -4.07
N TYR A 57 12.29 4.26 -3.12
CA TYR A 57 12.39 3.76 -1.76
C TYR A 57 11.03 3.74 -1.06
N LEU A 58 10.21 4.79 -1.24
CA LEU A 58 8.84 4.92 -0.69
C LEU A 58 7.79 4.05 -1.41
N SER A 59 8.20 2.92 -1.97
CA SER A 59 7.36 1.97 -2.71
C SER A 59 6.10 1.48 -1.96
N ALA A 60 5.30 0.63 -2.61
CA ALA A 60 4.14 -0.01 -1.99
C ALA A 60 4.44 -0.66 -0.62
N ALA A 61 5.65 -1.22 -0.44
CA ALA A 61 6.05 -1.78 0.85
C ALA A 61 6.14 -0.71 1.95
N SER A 62 6.64 0.46 1.64
CA SER A 62 6.72 1.58 2.59
C SER A 62 5.35 2.20 2.80
N PHE A 63 4.62 2.53 1.74
CA PHE A 63 3.35 3.24 1.85
C PHE A 63 2.20 2.35 2.37
N LEU A 64 2.05 1.12 1.89
CA LEU A 64 1.01 0.21 2.37
C LEU A 64 1.48 -0.62 3.56
N GLY A 65 2.72 -1.12 3.51
CA GLY A 65 3.25 -2.02 4.53
C GLY A 65 3.51 -1.33 5.87
N ILE A 66 4.29 -0.25 5.89
CA ILE A 66 4.58 0.48 7.14
C ILE A 66 3.33 1.15 7.68
N CYS A 67 2.50 1.79 6.85
CA CYS A 67 1.24 2.36 7.32
C CYS A 67 0.28 1.28 7.86
N GLY A 68 0.19 0.12 7.21
CA GLY A 68 -0.59 -1.01 7.71
C GLY A 68 -0.05 -1.52 9.05
N MET A 69 1.27 -1.66 9.18
CA MET A 69 1.91 -2.07 10.43
C MET A 69 1.68 -1.06 11.56
N ILE A 70 1.78 0.24 11.28
CA ILE A 70 1.46 1.28 12.26
C ILE A 70 -0.03 1.23 12.63
N ALA A 71 -0.92 1.00 11.67
CA ALA A 71 -2.36 0.89 11.94
C ALA A 71 -2.72 -0.30 12.82
N THR A 72 -2.00 -1.42 12.72
CA THR A 72 -2.30 -2.65 13.49
C THR A 72 -1.46 -2.81 14.76
N ALA A 73 -0.22 -2.33 14.76
CA ALA A 73 0.74 -2.49 15.87
C ALA A 73 1.07 -1.16 16.58
N GLY A 74 0.46 -0.05 16.17
CA GLY A 74 0.63 1.25 16.81
C GLY A 74 2.09 1.75 16.80
N TYR A 75 2.56 2.18 17.97
CA TYR A 75 3.89 2.76 18.14
C TYR A 75 5.03 1.77 17.83
N ASP A 76 4.85 0.48 18.12
CA ASP A 76 5.86 -0.54 17.82
C ASP A 76 6.08 -0.68 16.31
N GLY A 77 5.00 -0.59 15.52
CA GLY A 77 5.07 -0.53 14.06
C GLY A 77 5.78 0.72 13.55
N TRP A 78 5.64 1.85 14.24
CA TRP A 78 6.36 3.08 13.91
C TRP A 78 7.87 2.94 14.17
N MET A 79 8.28 2.29 15.26
CA MET A 79 9.70 2.06 15.54
C MET A 79 10.39 1.26 14.41
N TYR A 80 9.67 0.36 13.75
CA TYR A 80 10.19 -0.39 12.60
C TYR A 80 10.57 0.52 11.42
N SER A 81 9.84 1.63 11.22
CA SER A 81 10.11 2.59 10.13
C SER A 81 11.47 3.28 10.25
N ILE A 82 11.95 3.49 11.49
CA ILE A 82 13.27 4.09 11.76
C ILE A 82 14.38 3.15 11.28
N GLY A 83 14.29 1.88 11.64
CA GLY A 83 15.26 0.85 11.23
C GLY A 83 15.29 0.69 9.70
N TYR A 84 14.11 0.73 9.07
CA TYR A 84 13.99 0.72 7.61
C TYR A 84 14.81 1.85 6.99
N LEU A 85 14.53 3.12 7.38
CA LEU A 85 15.22 4.30 6.84
C LEU A 85 16.72 4.33 7.15
N ALA A 86 17.10 3.99 8.39
CA ALA A 86 18.50 3.97 8.80
C ALA A 86 19.30 2.91 8.03
N GLY A 87 18.74 1.73 7.80
CA GLY A 87 19.36 0.67 7.01
C GLY A 87 19.63 1.10 5.57
N TRP A 88 18.73 1.91 4.97
CA TRP A 88 18.95 2.45 3.64
C TRP A 88 20.13 3.42 3.57
N MET A 89 20.30 4.29 4.58
CA MET A 89 21.46 5.18 4.65
C MET A 89 22.77 4.38 4.73
N VAL A 90 22.80 3.36 5.57
CA VAL A 90 23.96 2.46 5.70
C VAL A 90 24.28 1.78 4.37
N ALA A 91 23.27 1.25 3.67
CA ALA A 91 23.46 0.61 2.37
C ALA A 91 23.98 1.59 1.30
N LEU A 92 23.49 2.83 1.28
CA LEU A 92 23.96 3.85 0.33
C LEU A 92 25.45 4.19 0.54
N PHE A 93 25.88 4.38 1.79
CA PHE A 93 27.29 4.72 2.07
C PHE A 93 28.23 3.50 1.98
N LEU A 94 27.83 2.33 2.49
CA LEU A 94 28.73 1.17 2.56
C LEU A 94 28.70 0.29 1.30
N VAL A 95 27.61 0.28 0.54
CA VAL A 95 27.48 -0.60 -0.64
C VAL A 95 27.51 0.22 -1.92
N ALA A 96 26.65 1.23 -2.05
CA ALA A 96 26.53 1.97 -3.31
C ALA A 96 27.79 2.80 -3.64
N GLU A 97 28.42 3.43 -2.64
CA GLU A 97 29.63 4.23 -2.88
C GLU A 97 30.84 3.37 -3.34
N PRO A 98 31.21 2.25 -2.69
CA PRO A 98 32.26 1.38 -3.21
C PRO A 98 31.96 0.83 -4.60
N MET A 99 30.71 0.45 -4.88
CA MET A 99 30.30 0.00 -6.21
C MET A 99 30.50 1.09 -7.27
N LYS A 100 30.12 2.34 -6.97
CA LYS A 100 30.34 3.47 -7.87
C LYS A 100 31.83 3.69 -8.17
N ARG A 101 32.70 3.55 -7.16
CA ARG A 101 34.17 3.69 -7.32
C ARG A 101 34.78 2.60 -8.21
N LEU A 102 34.18 1.42 -8.29
CA LEU A 102 34.64 0.33 -9.17
C LEU A 102 34.32 0.55 -10.66
N GLY A 103 33.44 1.50 -10.99
CA GLY A 103 33.07 1.80 -12.39
C GLY A 103 32.35 0.65 -13.12
N LYS A 104 31.76 -0.29 -12.37
CA LYS A 104 31.00 -1.42 -12.91
C LYS A 104 29.50 -1.12 -12.83
N TYR A 105 28.75 -1.61 -13.83
CA TYR A 105 27.30 -1.34 -13.94
C TYR A 105 26.43 -2.36 -13.20
N THR A 106 26.90 -3.60 -13.00
CA THR A 106 26.13 -4.65 -12.33
C THR A 106 26.79 -5.05 -11.00
N PHE A 107 25.97 -5.52 -10.05
CA PHE A 107 26.46 -6.06 -8.78
C PHE A 107 27.37 -7.27 -8.99
N THR A 108 27.02 -8.14 -9.94
CA THR A 108 27.81 -9.31 -10.34
C THR A 108 29.20 -8.93 -10.82
N ASP A 109 29.30 -7.92 -11.69
CA ASP A 109 30.59 -7.42 -12.19
C ASP A 109 31.42 -6.75 -11.10
N ALA A 110 30.76 -6.03 -10.18
CA ALA A 110 31.43 -5.42 -9.04
C ALA A 110 32.00 -6.49 -8.10
N LEU A 111 31.25 -7.55 -7.82
CA LEU A 111 31.69 -8.66 -6.97
C LEU A 111 32.84 -9.43 -7.63
N ASP A 112 32.73 -9.76 -8.91
CA ASP A 112 33.74 -10.55 -9.61
C ASP A 112 35.01 -9.76 -9.98
N SER A 113 34.97 -8.43 -9.88
CA SER A 113 36.08 -7.52 -10.26
C SER A 113 37.45 -7.89 -9.68
N LYS A 114 37.49 -8.61 -8.56
CA LYS A 114 38.71 -9.06 -7.88
C LYS A 114 38.98 -10.57 -7.98
N PHE A 115 38.01 -11.37 -8.41
CA PHE A 115 38.12 -12.84 -8.37
C PHE A 115 38.24 -13.47 -9.77
N ASN A 116 37.70 -12.82 -10.81
CA ASN A 116 37.73 -13.30 -12.20
C ASN A 116 37.25 -14.76 -12.34
N SER A 117 36.17 -15.12 -11.65
CA SER A 117 35.66 -16.49 -11.53
C SER A 117 34.22 -16.59 -12.05
N LYS A 118 34.04 -17.42 -13.09
CA LYS A 118 32.72 -17.71 -13.67
C LYS A 118 31.73 -18.27 -12.63
N SER A 119 32.21 -19.02 -11.64
CA SER A 119 31.37 -19.57 -10.59
C SER A 119 30.82 -18.49 -9.66
N ILE A 120 31.63 -17.47 -9.32
CA ILE A 120 31.19 -16.33 -8.50
C ILE A 120 30.15 -15.50 -9.26
N GLN A 121 30.39 -15.24 -10.54
CA GLN A 121 29.42 -14.54 -11.39
C GLN A 121 28.07 -15.27 -11.43
N LEU A 122 28.10 -16.59 -11.66
CA LEU A 122 26.87 -17.40 -11.72
C LEU A 122 26.11 -17.39 -10.39
N MET A 123 26.81 -17.59 -9.26
CA MET A 123 26.17 -17.57 -7.94
C MET A 123 25.59 -16.21 -7.59
N ALA A 124 26.29 -15.12 -7.90
CA ALA A 124 25.78 -13.77 -7.68
C ALA A 124 24.58 -13.44 -8.58
N ALA A 125 24.58 -13.89 -9.84
CA ALA A 125 23.43 -13.74 -10.74
C ALA A 125 22.21 -14.52 -10.23
N ILE A 126 22.38 -15.77 -9.81
CA ILE A 126 21.28 -16.58 -9.24
C ILE A 126 20.76 -15.93 -7.96
N SER A 127 21.64 -15.53 -7.04
CA SER A 127 21.26 -14.85 -5.80
C SER A 127 20.46 -13.57 -6.08
N THR A 128 20.92 -12.75 -7.02
CA THR A 128 20.23 -11.53 -7.44
C THR A 128 18.83 -11.84 -7.99
N LEU A 129 18.71 -12.87 -8.82
CA LEU A 129 17.43 -13.28 -9.40
C LEU A 129 16.45 -13.79 -8.33
N VAL A 130 16.92 -14.64 -7.41
CA VAL A 130 16.10 -15.16 -6.31
C VAL A 130 15.59 -14.03 -5.43
N VAL A 131 16.47 -13.14 -4.96
CA VAL A 131 16.09 -11.98 -4.13
C VAL A 131 15.11 -11.08 -4.87
N SER A 132 15.34 -10.84 -6.16
CA SER A 132 14.45 -10.02 -6.99
C SER A 132 13.06 -10.63 -7.11
N VAL A 133 12.94 -11.95 -7.33
CA VAL A 133 11.64 -12.63 -7.42
C VAL A 133 10.85 -12.48 -6.12
N PHE A 134 11.48 -12.73 -4.96
CA PHE A 134 10.81 -12.55 -3.67
C PHE A 134 10.39 -11.09 -3.44
N TYR A 135 11.20 -10.14 -3.89
CA TYR A 135 10.90 -8.72 -3.77
C TYR A 135 9.76 -8.26 -4.69
N LEU A 136 9.60 -8.87 -5.88
CA LEU A 136 8.53 -8.55 -6.82
C LEU A 136 7.16 -9.05 -6.34
N ILE A 137 7.09 -10.13 -5.54
CA ILE A 137 5.80 -10.70 -5.09
C ILE A 137 4.93 -9.65 -4.35
N PRO A 138 5.39 -8.98 -3.28
CA PRO A 138 4.59 -7.97 -2.59
C PRO A 138 4.22 -6.78 -3.47
N GLN A 139 5.07 -6.41 -4.44
CA GLN A 139 4.78 -5.31 -5.35
C GLN A 139 3.62 -5.64 -6.29
N MET A 140 3.59 -6.87 -6.80
CA MET A 140 2.50 -7.36 -7.64
C MET A 140 1.20 -7.49 -6.84
N VAL A 141 1.27 -7.96 -5.60
CA VAL A 141 0.12 -7.96 -4.68
C VAL A 141 -0.39 -6.53 -4.44
N GLY A 142 0.50 -5.58 -4.16
CA GLY A 142 0.16 -4.18 -3.99
C GLY A 142 -0.54 -3.58 -5.23
N ALA A 143 -0.05 -3.89 -6.43
CA ALA A 143 -0.68 -3.48 -7.68
C ALA A 143 -2.12 -4.01 -7.81
N GLY A 144 -2.32 -5.31 -7.53
CA GLY A 144 -3.65 -5.92 -7.59
C GLY A 144 -4.63 -5.31 -6.57
N VAL A 145 -4.19 -5.13 -5.32
CA VAL A 145 -5.00 -4.53 -4.24
C VAL A 145 -5.40 -3.09 -4.56
N LEU A 146 -4.53 -2.31 -5.21
CA LEU A 146 -4.84 -0.93 -5.60
C LEU A 146 -5.76 -0.83 -6.83
N VAL A 147 -5.66 -1.77 -7.77
CA VAL A 147 -6.48 -1.77 -9.00
C VAL A 147 -7.93 -2.19 -8.73
N GLN A 148 -8.17 -3.14 -7.82
CA GLN A 148 -9.52 -3.60 -7.47
C GLN A 148 -10.49 -2.47 -7.11
N PRO A 149 -10.17 -1.57 -6.15
CA PRO A 149 -11.05 -0.46 -5.80
C PRO A 149 -11.05 0.67 -6.83
N LEU A 150 -10.05 0.75 -7.72
CA LEU A 150 -9.89 1.82 -8.70
C LEU A 150 -10.59 1.56 -10.05
N LEU A 151 -10.59 0.31 -10.51
CA LEU A 151 -11.19 -0.10 -11.79
C LEU A 151 -12.38 -1.06 -11.61
N GLY A 152 -12.62 -1.58 -10.40
CA GLY A 152 -13.63 -2.60 -10.14
C GLY A 152 -13.30 -3.97 -10.73
N LEU A 153 -12.06 -4.16 -11.20
CA LEU A 153 -11.62 -5.42 -11.82
C LEU A 153 -11.18 -6.43 -10.74
N PRO A 154 -11.26 -7.74 -11.01
CA PRO A 154 -10.72 -8.76 -10.11
C PRO A 154 -9.22 -8.58 -9.84
N HIS A 155 -8.75 -8.99 -8.65
CA HIS A 155 -7.36 -8.84 -8.21
C HIS A 155 -6.34 -9.28 -9.27
N TRP A 156 -6.49 -10.51 -9.79
CA TRP A 156 -5.56 -11.10 -10.75
C TRP A 156 -5.47 -10.30 -12.05
N VAL A 157 -6.57 -9.66 -12.48
CA VAL A 157 -6.59 -8.82 -13.68
C VAL A 157 -5.72 -7.58 -13.46
N GLY A 158 -5.82 -6.96 -12.28
CA GLY A 158 -4.97 -5.83 -11.91
C GLY A 158 -3.49 -6.19 -11.88
N VAL A 159 -3.15 -7.36 -11.32
CA VAL A 159 -1.79 -7.91 -11.32
C VAL A 159 -1.26 -8.06 -12.76
N CYS A 160 -2.03 -8.69 -13.65
CA CYS A 160 -1.61 -8.91 -15.04
C CYS A 160 -1.46 -7.61 -15.82
N ILE A 161 -2.42 -6.68 -15.73
CA ILE A 161 -2.38 -5.40 -16.46
C ILE A 161 -1.16 -4.58 -16.04
N VAL A 162 -0.99 -4.37 -14.72
CA VAL A 162 0.14 -3.58 -14.22
C VAL A 162 1.47 -4.26 -14.53
N GLY A 163 1.55 -5.58 -14.37
CA GLY A 163 2.75 -6.35 -14.68
C GLY A 163 3.17 -6.23 -16.14
N VAL A 164 2.24 -6.36 -17.09
CA VAL A 164 2.51 -6.22 -18.52
C VAL A 164 2.95 -4.80 -18.86
N VAL A 165 2.23 -3.78 -18.36
CA VAL A 165 2.56 -2.37 -18.62
C VAL A 165 3.94 -2.02 -18.09
N VAL A 166 4.25 -2.38 -16.84
CA VAL A 166 5.56 -2.12 -16.23
C VAL A 166 6.67 -2.89 -16.96
N THR A 167 6.44 -4.14 -17.36
CA THR A 167 7.41 -4.93 -18.13
C THR A 167 7.73 -4.25 -19.47
N ILE A 168 6.72 -3.80 -20.22
CA ILE A 168 6.92 -3.08 -21.49
C ILE A 168 7.71 -1.79 -21.26
N ILE A 169 7.34 -1.02 -20.24
CA ILE A 169 8.05 0.23 -19.89
C ILE A 169 9.51 -0.07 -19.59
N VAL A 170 9.80 -0.98 -18.66
CA VAL A 170 11.17 -1.24 -18.20
C VAL A 170 12.02 -1.90 -19.28
N ALA A 171 11.45 -2.82 -20.08
CA ALA A 171 12.17 -3.46 -21.17
C ALA A 171 12.56 -2.49 -22.29
N THR A 172 11.82 -1.39 -22.44
CA THR A 172 12.06 -0.37 -23.47
C THR A 172 12.76 0.88 -22.94
N ALA A 173 12.75 1.11 -21.63
CA ALA A 173 13.29 2.29 -20.97
C ALA A 173 14.74 2.09 -20.50
N GLY A 174 15.67 2.91 -21.02
CA GLY A 174 17.00 3.05 -20.42
C GLY A 174 16.97 3.83 -19.10
N MET A 175 18.08 3.87 -18.36
CA MET A 175 18.19 4.50 -17.04
C MET A 175 17.72 5.96 -17.02
N ALA A 176 18.03 6.75 -18.05
CA ALA A 176 17.57 8.14 -18.13
C ALA A 176 16.03 8.21 -18.08
N SER A 177 15.35 7.40 -18.89
CA SER A 177 13.88 7.32 -18.92
C SER A 177 13.34 6.94 -17.54
N THR A 178 13.87 5.86 -16.97
CA THR A 178 13.47 5.38 -15.64
C THR A 178 13.65 6.46 -14.58
N THR A 179 14.81 7.12 -14.50
CA THR A 179 15.04 8.15 -13.47
C THR A 179 14.08 9.33 -13.58
N TYR A 180 13.77 9.83 -14.78
CA TYR A 180 12.80 10.92 -14.92
C TYR A 180 11.37 10.48 -14.58
N VAL A 181 10.96 9.28 -14.99
CA VAL A 181 9.66 8.71 -14.60
C VAL A 181 9.56 8.60 -13.07
N GLN A 182 10.61 8.10 -12.43
CA GLN A 182 10.67 7.94 -10.98
C GLN A 182 10.75 9.27 -10.25
N PHE A 183 11.41 10.28 -10.82
CA PHE A 183 11.38 11.64 -10.32
C PHE A 183 9.95 12.19 -10.25
N PHE A 184 9.17 12.08 -11.34
CA PHE A 184 7.79 12.55 -11.34
C PHE A 184 6.91 11.76 -10.37
N LYS A 185 7.04 10.44 -10.32
CA LYS A 185 6.31 9.59 -9.37
C LYS A 185 6.66 9.94 -7.92
N GLY A 186 7.95 10.08 -7.61
CA GLY A 186 8.44 10.44 -6.27
C GLY A 186 8.01 11.84 -5.85
N ALA A 187 8.14 12.83 -6.73
CA ALA A 187 7.69 14.19 -6.45
C ALA A 187 6.18 14.23 -6.17
N LEU A 188 5.38 13.54 -6.99
CA LEU A 188 3.93 13.47 -6.82
C LEU A 188 3.54 12.80 -5.49
N LEU A 189 4.20 11.69 -5.15
CA LEU A 189 4.02 11.00 -3.88
C LEU A 189 4.33 11.91 -2.68
N LEU A 190 5.45 12.64 -2.73
CA LEU A 190 5.84 13.58 -1.68
C LEU A 190 4.80 14.69 -1.53
N ILE A 191 4.38 15.33 -2.62
CA ILE A 191 3.36 16.38 -2.61
C ILE A 191 2.06 15.87 -1.99
N PHE A 192 1.51 14.74 -2.47
CA PHE A 192 0.25 14.22 -1.95
C PHE A 192 0.34 13.80 -0.48
N THR A 193 1.44 13.16 -0.10
CA THR A 193 1.65 12.76 1.30
C THR A 193 1.75 14.00 2.20
N THR A 194 2.45 15.05 1.77
CA THR A 194 2.49 16.33 2.50
C THR A 194 1.10 16.96 2.62
N VAL A 195 0.30 16.96 1.54
CA VAL A 195 -1.08 17.47 1.59
C VAL A 195 -1.93 16.69 2.60
N VAL A 196 -1.82 15.35 2.62
CA VAL A 196 -2.53 14.51 3.60
C VAL A 196 -2.07 14.82 5.02
N VAL A 197 -0.76 14.91 5.26
CA VAL A 197 -0.21 15.25 6.58
C VAL A 197 -0.70 16.62 7.04
N VAL A 198 -0.64 17.64 6.19
CA VAL A 198 -1.16 18.98 6.51
C VAL A 198 -2.67 18.93 6.78
N GLY A 199 -3.44 18.19 5.98
CA GLY A 199 -4.87 18.00 6.20
C GLY A 199 -5.20 17.36 7.55
N VAL A 200 -4.38 16.39 7.99
CA VAL A 200 -4.49 15.78 9.31
C VAL A 200 -4.11 16.77 10.41
N LEU A 201 -3.02 17.53 10.25
CA LEU A 201 -2.60 18.54 11.23
C LEU A 201 -3.63 19.66 11.40
N VAL A 202 -4.28 20.09 10.31
CA VAL A 202 -5.37 21.07 10.34
C VAL A 202 -6.60 20.53 11.07
N ARG A 203 -6.84 19.21 11.03
CA ARG A 203 -7.89 18.57 11.84
C ARG A 203 -7.55 18.58 13.35
N GLY A 204 -6.33 18.92 13.75
CA GLY A 204 -5.90 18.98 15.14
C GLY A 204 -5.26 17.69 15.63
N LEU A 205 -4.55 17.79 16.76
CA LEU A 205 -3.83 16.68 17.40
C LEU A 205 -4.66 15.97 18.48
N SER A 206 -5.96 16.26 18.58
CA SER A 206 -6.81 15.60 19.56
C SER A 206 -6.91 14.11 19.25
N THR A 207 -6.67 13.29 20.28
CA THR A 207 -6.88 11.84 20.22
C THR A 207 -8.36 11.48 20.42
N GLU A 208 -9.21 12.45 20.77
CA GLU A 208 -10.64 12.25 20.90
C GLU A 208 -11.33 12.38 19.53
N PRO A 209 -12.19 11.41 19.14
CA PRO A 209 -12.84 11.44 17.83
C PRO A 209 -13.73 12.67 17.59
N ASN A 210 -14.32 13.22 18.65
CA ASN A 210 -15.12 14.45 18.63
C ASN A 210 -14.28 15.75 18.60
N GLN A 211 -12.94 15.63 18.60
CA GLN A 211 -11.98 16.73 18.64
C GLN A 211 -12.22 17.72 19.80
N GLY A 212 -12.50 17.19 21.00
CA GLY A 212 -12.84 18.00 22.18
C GLY A 212 -14.19 18.70 22.05
N GLY A 213 -15.13 18.11 21.30
CA GLY A 213 -16.49 18.62 21.07
C GLY A 213 -16.65 19.51 19.82
N ASN A 214 -15.59 19.74 19.04
CA ASN A 214 -15.64 20.57 17.83
C ASN A 214 -16.23 19.86 16.61
N ARG A 215 -16.43 18.53 16.67
CA ARG A 215 -17.06 17.76 15.60
C ARG A 215 -18.08 16.78 16.13
N GLU A 216 -19.17 16.65 15.38
CA GLU A 216 -20.15 15.60 15.61
C GLU A 216 -19.47 14.24 15.39
N TYR A 217 -19.53 13.40 16.42
CA TYR A 217 -19.03 12.03 16.41
C TYR A 217 -20.12 11.13 16.96
N HIS A 218 -20.37 10.01 16.28
CA HIS A 218 -21.31 9.01 16.75
C HIS A 218 -20.60 8.09 17.75
N ASP A 219 -21.01 8.17 19.02
CA ASP A 219 -20.52 7.29 20.06
C ASP A 219 -21.12 5.89 19.87
N PHE A 220 -20.26 4.93 19.51
CA PHE A 220 -20.66 3.53 19.36
C PHE A 220 -21.20 3.01 20.68
N LYS A 221 -22.43 2.49 20.62
CA LYS A 221 -23.12 1.96 21.79
C LYS A 221 -22.65 0.54 22.10
N SER A 222 -22.69 0.18 23.38
CA SER A 222 -22.58 -1.21 23.81
C SER A 222 -23.76 -1.57 24.70
N MET A 223 -24.26 -2.78 24.56
CA MET A 223 -25.38 -3.30 25.35
C MET A 223 -25.18 -4.78 25.66
N ALA A 224 -25.69 -5.22 26.80
CA ALA A 224 -25.74 -6.64 27.12
C ALA A 224 -26.81 -7.33 26.25
N ALA A 225 -26.65 -8.63 26.03
CA ALA A 225 -27.65 -9.48 25.41
C ALA A 225 -27.72 -10.84 26.12
N THR A 226 -28.90 -11.45 26.06
CA THR A 226 -29.11 -12.83 26.50
C THR A 226 -29.64 -13.66 25.35
N VAL A 227 -29.37 -14.96 25.35
CA VAL A 227 -29.95 -15.89 24.38
C VAL A 227 -31.08 -16.65 25.08
N THR A 228 -32.27 -16.61 24.52
CA THR A 228 -33.40 -17.40 25.04
C THR A 228 -33.19 -18.89 24.76
N SER A 229 -33.98 -19.74 25.43
CA SER A 229 -34.00 -21.19 25.19
C SER A 229 -34.20 -21.57 23.72
N ASP A 230 -34.85 -20.69 22.97
CA ASP A 230 -35.22 -20.89 21.56
C ASP A 230 -34.13 -20.36 20.60
N GLY A 231 -32.96 -19.96 21.12
CA GLY A 231 -31.82 -19.50 20.33
C GLY A 231 -31.87 -18.04 19.88
N THR A 232 -32.94 -17.30 20.24
CA THR A 232 -33.11 -15.89 19.87
C THR A 232 -32.25 -14.99 20.74
N LEU A 233 -31.57 -14.02 20.13
CA LEU A 233 -30.80 -13.02 20.85
C LEU A 233 -31.72 -11.89 21.31
N MET A 234 -31.78 -11.65 22.61
CA MET A 234 -32.52 -10.56 23.24
C MET A 234 -31.53 -9.48 23.71
N PRO A 235 -31.46 -8.33 23.02
CA PRO A 235 -30.71 -7.17 23.51
C PRO A 235 -31.32 -6.63 24.80
N ALA A 236 -30.51 -6.00 25.66
CA ALA A 236 -30.98 -5.37 26.90
C ALA A 236 -31.91 -4.16 26.65
N ASP A 237 -31.76 -3.49 25.51
CA ASP A 237 -32.70 -2.45 25.06
C ASP A 237 -33.83 -3.12 24.24
N ALA A 238 -35.04 -3.09 24.79
CA ALA A 238 -36.22 -3.74 24.23
C ALA A 238 -36.67 -3.15 22.88
N ASP A 239 -36.20 -1.97 22.52
CA ASP A 239 -36.49 -1.34 21.22
C ASP A 239 -35.73 -2.02 20.07
N TYR A 240 -34.70 -2.82 20.37
CA TYR A 240 -33.94 -3.57 19.36
C TYR A 240 -34.44 -5.01 19.26
N SER A 241 -34.80 -5.42 18.04
CA SER A 241 -35.13 -6.80 17.72
C SER A 241 -34.06 -7.46 16.85
N ALA A 242 -33.67 -8.70 17.19
CA ALA A 242 -32.82 -9.56 16.38
C ALA A 242 -33.64 -10.63 15.65
N ALA A 243 -33.14 -11.14 14.53
CA ALA A 243 -33.73 -12.30 13.87
C ALA A 243 -33.55 -13.57 14.72
N THR A 244 -34.55 -14.45 14.74
CA THR A 244 -34.56 -15.72 15.51
C THR A 244 -33.37 -16.60 15.13
N ASP A 245 -33.03 -16.69 13.84
CA ASP A 245 -31.93 -17.50 13.31
C ASP A 245 -30.67 -16.68 13.00
N TRP A 246 -30.37 -15.66 13.80
CA TRP A 246 -29.25 -14.75 13.52
C TRP A 246 -27.91 -15.47 13.31
N LYS A 247 -27.65 -16.57 14.02
CA LYS A 247 -26.41 -17.38 13.86
C LYS A 247 -26.28 -18.03 12.48
N ALA A 248 -27.39 -18.33 11.80
CA ALA A 248 -27.38 -18.94 10.49
C ALA A 248 -27.14 -17.92 9.36
N THR A 249 -27.24 -16.62 9.66
CA THR A 249 -26.99 -15.55 8.69
C THR A 249 -25.49 -15.40 8.40
N GLU A 250 -25.17 -14.79 7.25
CA GLU A 250 -23.78 -14.45 6.88
C GLU A 250 -23.09 -13.61 7.97
N TYR A 251 -23.84 -12.68 8.58
CA TYR A 251 -23.35 -11.89 9.73
C TYR A 251 -23.08 -12.77 10.95
N GLY A 252 -24.00 -13.68 11.28
CA GLY A 252 -23.88 -14.59 12.41
C GLY A 252 -22.64 -15.48 12.34
N GLN A 253 -22.34 -16.01 11.15
CA GLN A 253 -21.14 -16.81 10.89
C GLN A 253 -19.84 -16.00 11.04
N ALA A 254 -19.90 -14.69 10.82
CA ALA A 254 -18.79 -13.75 11.00
C ALA A 254 -18.70 -13.16 12.42
N GLY A 255 -19.58 -13.55 13.35
CA GLY A 255 -19.61 -13.04 14.72
C GLY A 255 -20.38 -11.72 14.90
N PHE A 256 -21.27 -11.39 13.97
CA PHE A 256 -22.11 -10.19 14.00
C PHE A 256 -23.60 -10.54 14.06
N VAL A 257 -24.41 -9.62 14.55
CA VAL A 257 -25.87 -9.69 14.55
C VAL A 257 -26.45 -8.41 13.95
N LYS A 258 -27.49 -8.56 13.14
CA LYS A 258 -28.29 -7.44 12.65
C LYS A 258 -29.43 -7.17 13.62
N LEU A 259 -29.50 -5.94 14.12
CA LEU A 259 -30.58 -5.47 14.98
C LEU A 259 -31.42 -4.44 14.23
N THR A 260 -32.73 -4.45 14.47
CA THR A 260 -33.66 -3.46 13.93
C THR A 260 -34.29 -2.67 15.07
N LYS A 261 -34.26 -1.34 14.96
CA LYS A 261 -34.96 -0.39 15.85
C LYS A 261 -35.69 0.62 14.98
N ASP A 262 -37.00 0.78 15.17
CA ASP A 262 -37.84 1.72 14.41
C ASP A 262 -37.70 1.61 12.86
N GLY A 263 -37.52 0.39 12.35
CA GLY A 263 -37.30 0.14 10.92
C GLY A 263 -35.89 0.48 10.39
N VAL A 264 -34.98 0.92 11.27
CA VAL A 264 -33.58 1.15 10.96
C VAL A 264 -32.76 -0.07 11.36
N GLU A 265 -32.13 -0.70 10.38
CA GLU A 265 -31.18 -1.79 10.60
C GLU A 265 -29.82 -1.24 11.04
N SER A 266 -29.21 -1.90 12.02
CA SER A 266 -27.84 -1.66 12.51
C SER A 266 -27.11 -2.99 12.69
N ILE A 267 -25.78 -2.98 12.56
CA ILE A 267 -24.94 -4.18 12.71
C ILE A 267 -24.16 -4.08 14.01
N TRP A 268 -24.11 -5.18 14.75
CA TRP A 268 -23.49 -5.25 16.07
C TRP A 268 -22.57 -6.47 16.14
N GLN A 269 -21.37 -6.30 16.67
CA GLN A 269 -20.46 -7.39 16.97
C GLN A 269 -20.91 -8.11 18.24
N VAL A 270 -20.96 -9.44 18.20
CA VAL A 270 -21.28 -10.26 19.37
C VAL A 270 -19.97 -10.70 20.03
N LYS A 271 -19.75 -10.27 21.28
CA LYS A 271 -18.63 -10.70 22.12
C LYS A 271 -19.15 -11.54 23.27
N GLU A 272 -18.52 -12.68 23.50
CA GLU A 272 -18.79 -13.52 24.65
C GLU A 272 -17.86 -13.09 25.79
N THR A 273 -18.45 -12.74 26.93
CA THR A 273 -17.74 -12.29 28.14
C THR A 273 -18.10 -13.19 29.31
N ASP A 274 -17.31 -13.15 30.39
CA ASP A 274 -17.59 -13.91 31.62
C ASP A 274 -18.96 -13.56 32.25
N ALA A 275 -19.53 -12.39 31.90
CA ALA A 275 -20.83 -11.92 32.36
C ALA A 275 -21.99 -12.20 31.39
N GLY A 276 -21.75 -12.86 30.25
CA GLY A 276 -22.74 -13.15 29.20
C GLY A 276 -22.37 -12.56 27.84
N LEU A 277 -23.36 -12.41 26.94
CA LEU A 277 -23.13 -11.80 25.64
C LEU A 277 -23.16 -10.28 25.73
N GLN A 278 -22.19 -9.65 25.06
CA GLN A 278 -22.11 -8.21 24.89
C GLN A 278 -22.20 -7.88 23.39
N LEU A 279 -23.02 -6.90 23.06
CA LEU A 279 -23.14 -6.34 21.73
C LEU A 279 -22.38 -5.02 21.68
N GLU A 280 -21.57 -4.85 20.64
CA GLU A 280 -20.90 -3.59 20.32
C GLU A 280 -21.34 -3.11 18.94
N GLU A 281 -21.82 -1.87 18.86
CA GLU A 281 -22.27 -1.29 17.60
C GLU A 281 -21.10 -1.22 16.61
N ALA A 282 -21.30 -1.73 15.40
CA ALA A 282 -20.28 -1.78 14.37
C ALA A 282 -20.60 -0.79 13.24
N LEU A 283 -19.55 -0.21 12.66
CA LEU A 283 -19.66 0.54 11.41
C LEU A 283 -20.14 -0.38 10.29
N PHE A 284 -21.21 0.01 9.61
CA PHE A 284 -21.69 -0.67 8.43
C PHE A 284 -22.03 0.35 7.34
N VAL A 285 -21.83 -0.04 6.09
CA VAL A 285 -22.20 0.78 4.94
C VAL A 285 -23.48 0.20 4.35
N LYS A 286 -24.55 1.00 4.32
CA LYS A 286 -25.77 0.64 3.59
C LYS A 286 -25.50 0.89 2.10
N THR A 287 -25.48 -0.16 1.29
CA THR A 287 -25.49 -0.01 -0.16
C THR A 287 -26.93 0.40 -0.52
N LEU A 288 -27.12 1.66 -0.90
CA LEU A 288 -28.37 2.15 -1.49
C LEU A 288 -28.49 1.68 -2.93
#